data_AF-A0A8T7C8E1-F1
#
_entry.id   AF-A0A8T7C8E1-F1
#
_cell.length_a   1.000
_cell.length_b   1.000
_cell.length_c   1.000
_cell.angle_alpha   90.00
_cell.angle_beta   90.00
_cell.angle_gamma   90.00
#
_symmetry.space_group_name_H-M   'P 1'
#
loop_
_entity.id
_entity.type
_entity.pdbx_description
1 polymer ?
#
loop_
_entity_poly.entity_id
_entity_poly.type
_entity_poly.pdbx_seq_one_letter_code
_entity_poly.pdbx_strand_id
1 'polypeptide(L)'
;AQIADLYRVLAQQRLQLTEKHPDVIATLTTIETLEQQRDKEMQERMSLSPDRPTFNPLDQNPVYQNMKIQLTDVKVELGELETAIAEQNRQVKQLAKLVDTVPEVEARLARLNRDYEVTKNYHDDLLDRLEAARLGDDANQQSDDIKFQVMDPPVLPLEPMGPNRPLFFTAILIAGLLFGVAVSFLLDQLKPVYSTREELRSRTGLPVLGTISVVLMPHQVLITRAQTLLFLMGLVALIGMYAAAIVLEERFVALVASLSSSVGI
;
A
#
# COMPACT_ATOMS: atom_id res chain seq x y z
N ALA A 1 105.48 30.14 12.46
CA ALA A 1 106.83 29.54 12.56
C ALA A 1 107.76 30.44 13.39
N GLN A 2 107.97 31.71 13.00
CA GLN A 2 108.90 32.63 13.69
C GLN A 2 108.67 32.83 15.20
N ILE A 3 107.41 32.90 15.67
CA ILE A 3 107.10 33.02 17.12
C ILE A 3 107.60 31.81 17.92
N ALA A 4 107.46 30.60 17.37
CA ALA A 4 107.90 29.37 18.04
C ALA A 4 109.43 29.30 18.16
N ASP A 5 110.16 29.83 17.18
CA ASP A 5 111.62 29.91 17.22
C ASP A 5 112.11 30.94 18.26
N LEU A 6 111.43 32.09 18.38
CA LEU A 6 111.73 33.10 19.41
C LEU A 6 111.50 32.57 20.83
N TYR A 7 110.47 31.75 21.06
CA TYR A 7 110.26 31.07 22.34
C TYR A 7 111.39 30.08 22.67
N ARG A 8 111.98 29.41 21.68
CA ARG A 8 113.14 28.52 21.88
C ARG A 8 114.40 29.32 22.23
N VAL A 9 114.62 30.46 21.55
CA VAL A 9 115.74 31.37 21.85
C VAL A 9 115.61 31.97 23.25
N LEU A 10 114.40 32.40 23.64
CA LEU A 10 114.10 32.88 25.00
C LEU A 10 114.38 31.83 26.07
N ALA A 11 113.99 30.57 25.81
CA ALA A 11 114.25 29.45 26.72
C ALA A 11 115.75 29.19 26.90
N GLN A 12 116.56 29.31 25.83
CA GLN A 12 118.02 29.20 25.92
C GLN A 12 118.65 30.38 26.67
N GLN A 13 118.21 31.60 26.43
CA GLN A 13 118.74 32.79 27.11
C GLN A 13 118.47 32.78 28.62
N ARG A 14 117.29 32.31 29.04
CA ARG A 14 116.92 32.17 30.47
C ARG A 14 117.74 31.13 31.24
N LEU A 15 118.45 30.22 30.55
CA LEU A 15 119.35 29.26 31.20
C LEU A 15 120.70 29.87 31.58
N GLN A 16 121.13 30.95 30.92
CA GLN A 16 122.45 31.57 31.15
C GLN A 16 122.36 33.00 31.71
N LEU A 17 121.24 33.69 31.53
CA LEU A 17 121.05 35.09 31.90
C LEU A 17 119.89 35.25 32.89
N THR A 18 120.02 36.19 33.83
CA THR A 18 118.96 36.53 34.78
C THR A 18 117.82 37.29 34.08
N GLU A 19 116.59 37.18 34.57
CA GLU A 19 115.37 37.73 33.93
C GLU A 19 115.39 39.25 33.66
N LYS A 20 116.29 40.00 34.30
CA LYS A 20 116.46 41.45 34.09
C LYS A 20 117.50 41.82 33.02
N HIS A 21 118.06 40.85 32.32
CA HIS A 21 119.06 41.11 31.27
C HIS A 21 118.41 41.77 30.04
N PRO A 22 119.01 42.83 29.46
CA PRO A 22 118.42 43.58 28.35
C PRO A 22 118.03 42.71 27.15
N ASP A 23 118.79 41.66 26.84
CA ASP A 23 118.50 40.77 25.70
C ASP A 23 117.26 39.87 25.91
N VAL A 24 116.98 39.46 27.16
CA VAL A 24 115.78 38.68 27.50
C VAL A 24 114.55 39.58 27.42
N ILE A 25 114.68 40.83 27.88
CA ILE A 25 113.62 41.84 27.79
C ILE A 25 113.35 42.18 26.31
N ALA A 26 114.39 42.38 25.50
CA ALA A 26 114.23 42.66 24.06
C ALA A 26 113.55 41.50 23.33
N THR A 27 113.87 40.25 23.68
CA THR A 27 113.23 39.08 23.08
C THR A 27 111.78 38.93 23.52
N LEU A 28 111.48 39.17 24.81
CA LEU A 28 110.11 39.19 25.33
C LEU A 28 109.25 40.27 24.68
N THR A 29 109.75 41.50 24.56
CA THR A 29 109.01 42.59 23.89
C THR A 29 108.83 42.33 22.40
N THR A 30 109.79 41.66 21.75
CA THR A 30 109.64 41.21 20.36
C THR A 30 108.57 40.14 20.23
N ILE A 31 108.49 39.18 21.16
CA ILE A 31 107.41 38.18 21.18
C ILE A 31 106.05 38.84 21.40
N GLU A 32 105.96 39.75 22.37
CA GLU A 32 104.72 40.44 22.70
C GLU A 32 104.21 41.30 21.54
N THR A 33 105.09 42.03 20.85
CA THR A 33 104.70 42.83 19.68
C THR A 33 104.26 41.95 18.50
N LEU A 34 104.91 40.81 18.27
CA LEU A 34 104.51 39.85 17.24
C LEU A 34 103.20 39.13 17.58
N GLU A 35 102.93 38.81 18.85
CA GLU A 35 101.65 38.23 19.27
C GLU A 35 100.50 39.25 19.12
N GLN A 36 100.73 40.50 19.48
CA GLN A 36 99.74 41.57 19.25
C GLN A 36 99.48 41.80 17.76
N GLN A 37 100.49 41.69 16.90
CA GLN A 37 100.31 41.76 15.44
C GLN A 37 99.50 40.57 14.92
N ARG A 38 99.79 39.34 15.37
CA ARG A 38 99.02 38.13 15.02
C ARG A 38 97.55 38.28 15.42
N ASP A 39 97.28 38.77 16.63
CA ASP A 39 95.92 38.88 17.15
C ASP A 39 95.11 39.95 16.42
N LYS A 40 95.74 41.07 16.05
CA LYS A 40 95.14 42.07 15.16
C LYS A 40 94.87 41.51 13.77
N GLU A 41 95.82 40.80 13.17
CA GLU A 41 95.66 40.19 11.85
C GLU A 41 94.59 39.09 11.86
N MET A 42 94.47 38.32 12.95
CA MET A 42 93.37 37.37 13.14
C MET A 42 92.01 38.05 13.32
N GLN A 43 91.94 39.15 14.08
CA GLN A 43 90.70 39.93 14.23
C GLN A 43 90.28 40.60 12.92
N GLU A 44 91.22 41.13 12.14
CA GLU A 44 90.96 41.68 10.81
C GLU A 44 90.53 40.58 9.83
N ARG A 45 91.12 39.38 9.91
CA ARG A 45 90.68 38.23 9.10
C ARG A 45 89.31 37.67 9.51
N MET A 46 88.93 37.80 10.78
CA MET A 46 87.59 37.43 11.27
C MET A 46 86.51 38.44 10.86
N SER A 47 86.86 39.71 10.66
CA SER A 47 85.89 40.75 10.27
C SER A 47 85.67 40.87 8.76
N LEU A 48 86.60 40.36 7.93
CA LEU A 48 86.57 40.51 6.46
C LEU A 48 85.82 39.40 5.68
N SER A 49 85.36 38.30 6.30
CA SER A 49 84.51 37.29 5.63
C SER A 49 83.96 36.23 6.60
N PRO A 50 82.63 36.15 6.83
CA PRO A 50 82.04 35.16 7.74
C PRO A 50 82.00 33.72 7.18
N ASP A 51 82.31 33.51 5.90
CA ASP A 51 81.94 32.27 5.18
C ASP A 51 83.15 31.47 4.65
N ARG A 52 84.35 31.70 5.19
CA ARG A 52 85.49 30.81 4.96
C ARG A 52 85.63 29.85 6.14
N PRO A 53 85.70 28.52 5.92
CA PRO A 53 85.90 27.58 7.00
C PRO A 53 87.18 27.94 7.74
N THR A 54 87.02 28.28 9.02
CA THR A 54 88.11 28.51 9.95
C THR A 54 88.97 27.25 9.96
N PHE A 55 90.20 27.39 9.48
CA PHE A 55 91.17 26.31 9.43
C PHE A 55 91.59 25.98 10.87
N ASN A 56 90.90 25.03 11.50
CA ASN A 56 91.15 24.64 12.87
C ASN A 56 92.33 23.63 12.87
N PRO A 57 93.48 23.92 13.50
CA PRO A 57 94.62 23.01 13.50
C PRO A 57 94.33 21.62 14.13
N LEU A 58 93.21 21.50 14.85
CA LEU A 58 92.66 20.22 15.34
C LEU A 58 92.09 19.32 14.22
N ASP A 59 91.64 19.90 13.10
CA ASP A 59 91.13 19.15 11.95
C ASP A 59 92.26 18.47 11.14
N GLN A 60 93.55 18.73 11.42
CA GLN A 60 94.67 18.02 10.79
C GLN A 60 95.14 16.79 11.57
N ASN A 61 94.67 16.58 12.81
CA ASN A 61 95.05 15.42 13.60
C ASN A 61 94.29 14.18 13.08
N PRO A 62 94.99 13.17 12.52
CA PRO A 62 94.35 11.99 11.93
C PRO A 62 93.49 11.20 12.93
N VAL A 63 93.80 11.27 14.23
CA VAL A 63 92.97 10.63 15.29
C VAL A 63 91.64 11.37 15.47
N TYR A 64 91.66 12.71 15.42
CA TYR A 64 90.46 13.53 15.56
C TYR A 64 89.54 13.42 14.34
N GLN A 65 90.11 13.33 13.13
CA GLN A 65 89.35 13.07 11.90
C GLN A 65 88.63 11.71 11.96
N ASN A 66 89.32 10.64 12.37
CA ASN A 66 88.71 9.31 12.52
C ASN A 66 87.56 9.32 13.55
N MET A 67 87.73 10.03 14.67
CA MET A 67 86.68 10.11 15.70
C MET A 67 85.47 10.92 15.23
N LYS A 68 85.69 11.96 14.42
CA LYS A 68 84.64 12.77 13.79
C LYS A 68 83.87 11.96 12.72
N ILE A 69 84.55 11.10 11.98
CA ILE A 69 83.93 10.15 11.04
C ILE A 69 83.04 9.17 11.82
N GLN A 70 83.56 8.49 12.85
CA GLN A 70 82.76 7.57 13.68
C GLN A 70 81.54 8.24 14.31
N LEU A 71 81.68 9.48 14.80
CA LEU A 71 80.55 10.24 15.35
C LEU A 71 79.53 10.61 14.27
N THR A 72 79.97 10.85 13.04
CA THR A 72 79.06 11.10 11.91
C THR A 72 78.36 9.82 11.50
N ASP A 73 79.06 8.70 11.43
CA ASP A 73 78.48 7.38 11.11
C ASP A 73 77.41 6.98 12.12
N VAL A 74 77.69 7.09 13.43
CA VAL A 74 76.70 6.81 14.49
C VAL A 74 75.52 7.78 14.43
N LYS A 75 75.73 9.04 14.04
CA LYS A 75 74.61 10.00 13.85
C LYS A 75 73.75 9.66 12.64
N VAL A 76 74.34 9.17 11.55
CA VAL A 76 73.61 8.69 10.38
C VAL A 76 72.80 7.46 10.75
N GLU A 77 73.41 6.49 11.43
CA GLU A 77 72.72 5.28 11.92
C GLU A 77 71.57 5.63 12.88
N LEU A 78 71.77 6.60 13.78
CA LEU A 78 70.72 7.09 14.67
C LEU A 78 69.57 7.72 13.88
N GLY A 79 69.86 8.55 12.87
CA GLY A 79 68.84 9.16 12.02
C GLY A 79 68.07 8.13 11.19
N GLU A 80 68.74 7.11 10.66
CA GLU A 80 68.10 5.98 9.98
C GLU A 80 67.19 5.22 10.93
N LEU A 81 67.64 4.93 12.16
CA LEU A 81 66.83 4.23 13.15
C LEU A 81 65.62 5.06 13.60
N GLU A 82 65.78 6.37 13.81
CA GLU A 82 64.68 7.27 14.16
C GLU A 82 63.62 7.33 13.06
N THR A 83 64.03 7.40 11.79
CA THR A 83 63.10 7.37 10.66
C THR A 83 62.40 6.02 10.52
N ALA A 84 63.11 4.91 10.74
CA ALA A 84 62.53 3.56 10.77
C ALA A 84 61.48 3.42 11.89
N ILE A 85 61.77 3.92 13.10
CA ILE A 85 60.83 3.93 14.23
C ILE A 85 59.61 4.79 13.91
N ALA A 86 59.80 5.97 13.31
CA ALA A 86 58.70 6.84 12.93
C ALA A 86 57.77 6.18 11.90
N GLU A 87 58.35 5.49 10.91
CA GLU A 87 57.59 4.76 9.89
C GLU A 87 56.86 3.54 10.49
N GLN A 88 57.53 2.76 11.33
CA GLN A 88 56.90 1.62 12.01
C GLN A 88 55.73 2.09 12.90
N ASN A 89 55.89 3.20 13.61
CA ASN A 89 54.81 3.79 14.41
C ASN A 89 53.64 4.29 13.54
N ARG A 90 53.90 4.79 12.33
CA ARG A 90 52.83 5.13 11.38
C ARG A 90 52.08 3.89 10.92
N GLN A 91 52.79 2.81 10.59
CA GLN A 91 52.17 1.54 10.22
C GLN A 91 51.33 0.97 11.36
N VAL A 92 51.86 0.95 12.59
CA VAL A 92 51.10 0.51 13.77
C VAL A 92 49.84 1.34 13.98
N LYS A 93 49.89 2.67 13.82
CA LYS A 93 48.71 3.53 13.91
C LYS A 93 47.69 3.27 12.80
N GLN A 94 48.13 2.94 11.58
CA GLN A 94 47.24 2.56 10.49
C GLN A 94 46.57 1.22 10.77
N LEU A 95 47.33 0.21 11.22
CA LEU A 95 46.76 -1.09 11.60
C LEU A 95 45.79 -0.96 12.78
N ALA A 96 46.12 -0.16 13.79
CA ALA A 96 45.22 0.08 14.93
C ALA A 96 43.87 0.65 14.48
N LYS A 97 43.88 1.64 13.57
CA LYS A 97 42.64 2.18 12.99
C LYS A 97 41.83 1.13 12.22
N LEU A 98 42.50 0.25 11.48
CA LEU A 98 41.81 -0.84 10.76
C LEU A 98 41.16 -1.81 11.74
N VAL A 99 41.87 -2.19 12.81
CA VAL A 99 41.33 -3.06 13.87
C VAL A 99 40.11 -2.41 14.53
N ASP A 100 40.16 -1.12 14.81
CA ASP A 100 39.01 -0.38 15.40
C ASP A 100 37.77 -0.38 14.49
N THR A 101 37.94 -0.52 13.17
CA THR A 101 36.81 -0.60 12.22
C THR A 101 36.19 -1.99 12.10
N VAL A 102 36.90 -3.05 12.51
CA VAL A 102 36.42 -4.43 12.39
C VAL A 102 35.08 -4.65 13.13
N PRO A 103 34.93 -4.25 14.41
CA PRO A 103 33.66 -4.42 15.13
C PRO A 103 32.49 -3.67 14.49
N GLU A 104 32.74 -2.51 13.87
CA GLU A 104 31.69 -1.75 13.18
C GLU A 104 31.20 -2.49 11.93
N VAL A 105 32.14 -3.05 11.16
CA VAL A 105 31.83 -3.85 9.96
C VAL A 105 31.10 -5.12 10.35
N GLU A 106 31.55 -5.84 11.38
CA GLU A 106 30.87 -7.04 11.90
C GLU A 106 29.46 -6.73 12.38
N ALA A 107 29.27 -5.65 13.14
CA ALA A 107 27.94 -5.23 13.59
C ALA A 107 27.02 -4.84 12.42
N ARG A 108 27.58 -4.23 11.37
CA ARG A 108 26.82 -3.88 10.17
C ARG A 108 26.42 -5.11 9.37
N LEU A 109 27.31 -6.09 9.21
CA LEU A 109 27.02 -7.38 8.57
C LEU A 109 25.98 -8.17 9.36
N ALA A 110 26.09 -8.23 10.68
CA ALA A 110 25.12 -8.91 11.54
C ALA A 110 23.72 -8.28 11.43
N ARG A 111 23.63 -6.94 11.42
CA ARG A 111 22.36 -6.23 11.17
C ARG A 111 21.79 -6.56 9.78
N LEU A 112 22.62 -6.50 8.74
CA LEU A 112 22.17 -6.75 7.37
C LEU A 112 21.67 -8.18 7.18
N ASN A 113 22.37 -9.17 7.75
CA ASN A 113 21.93 -10.56 7.72
C ASN A 113 20.60 -10.75 8.45
N ARG A 114 20.44 -10.16 9.65
CA ARG A 114 19.19 -10.24 10.40
C ARG A 114 18.03 -9.60 9.63
N ASP A 115 18.24 -8.42 9.05
CA ASP A 115 17.21 -7.72 8.29
C ASP A 115 16.86 -8.47 6.99
N TYR A 116 17.84 -9.11 6.35
CA TYR A 116 17.62 -10.01 5.23
C TYR A 116 16.78 -11.23 5.63
N GLU A 117 17.10 -11.90 6.74
CA GLU A 117 16.33 -13.04 7.25
C GLU A 117 14.88 -12.66 7.57
N VAL A 118 14.66 -11.51 8.22
CA VAL A 118 13.29 -10.99 8.48
C VAL A 118 12.54 -10.74 7.19
N THR A 119 13.18 -10.09 6.22
CA THR A 119 12.55 -9.77 4.92
C THR A 119 12.22 -11.04 4.14
N LYS A 120 13.13 -12.01 4.15
CA LYS A 120 12.93 -13.33 3.53
C LYS A 120 11.75 -14.06 4.18
N ASN A 121 11.71 -14.15 5.50
CA ASN A 121 10.61 -14.82 6.21
C ASN A 121 9.26 -14.15 5.96
N TYR A 122 9.23 -12.82 5.90
CA TYR A 122 8.00 -12.08 5.56
C TYR A 122 7.55 -12.33 4.12
N HIS A 123 8.50 -12.36 3.18
CA HIS A 123 8.22 -12.71 1.79
C HIS A 123 7.68 -14.13 1.67
N ASP A 124 8.28 -15.09 2.37
CA ASP A 124 7.84 -16.50 2.35
C ASP A 124 6.43 -16.64 2.96
N ASP A 125 6.11 -15.97 4.08
CA ASP A 125 4.75 -15.94 4.66
C ASP A 125 3.72 -15.32 3.69
N LEU A 126 4.09 -14.24 2.98
CA LEU A 126 3.23 -13.65 1.96
C LEU A 126 2.99 -14.58 0.78
N LEU A 127 4.01 -15.33 0.37
CA LEU A 127 3.91 -16.30 -0.71
C LEU A 127 3.00 -17.46 -0.31
N ASP A 128 3.18 -18.01 0.90
CA ASP A 128 2.31 -19.06 1.44
C ASP A 128 0.85 -18.60 1.53
N ARG A 129 0.59 -17.38 1.99
CA ARG A 129 -0.76 -16.80 2.02
C ARG A 129 -1.35 -16.60 0.63
N LEU A 130 -0.53 -16.19 -0.34
CA LEU A 130 -0.96 -16.03 -1.73
C LEU A 130 -1.34 -17.39 -2.33
N GLU A 131 -0.53 -18.42 -2.11
CA GLU A 131 -0.83 -19.78 -2.58
C GLU A 131 -2.06 -20.35 -1.89
N ALA A 132 -2.20 -20.16 -0.57
CA ALA A 132 -3.40 -20.57 0.16
C ALA A 132 -4.66 -19.86 -0.32
N ALA A 133 -4.57 -18.56 -0.63
CA ALA A 133 -5.70 -17.80 -1.18
C ALA A 133 -6.06 -18.25 -2.59
N ARG A 134 -5.07 -18.55 -3.45
CA ARG A 134 -5.29 -19.12 -4.78
C ARG A 134 -5.94 -20.50 -4.72
N LEU A 135 -5.41 -21.38 -3.86
CA LEU A 135 -6.01 -22.70 -3.65
C LEU A 135 -7.42 -22.59 -3.07
N GLY A 136 -7.65 -21.63 -2.18
CA GLY A 136 -8.97 -21.31 -1.65
C GLY A 136 -9.93 -20.83 -2.74
N ASP A 137 -9.48 -19.96 -3.65
CA ASP A 137 -10.29 -19.47 -4.77
C ASP A 137 -10.60 -20.59 -5.78
N ASP A 138 -9.60 -21.38 -6.18
CA ASP A 138 -9.78 -22.54 -7.06
C ASP A 138 -10.74 -23.57 -6.43
N ALA A 139 -10.56 -23.85 -5.12
CA ALA A 139 -11.45 -24.72 -4.37
C ALA A 139 -12.86 -24.14 -4.27
N ASN A 140 -13.02 -22.83 -4.09
CA ASN A 140 -14.32 -22.18 -3.98
C ASN A 140 -15.03 -22.07 -5.34
N GLN A 141 -14.29 -21.87 -6.44
CA GLN A 141 -14.82 -21.96 -7.81
C GLN A 141 -15.27 -23.39 -8.15
N GLN A 142 -14.56 -24.41 -7.67
CA GLN A 142 -14.97 -25.81 -7.83
C GLN A 142 -16.05 -26.24 -6.82
N SER A 143 -16.13 -25.56 -5.67
CA SER A 143 -17.08 -25.80 -4.58
C SER A 143 -18.18 -24.74 -4.51
N ASP A 144 -18.45 -24.03 -5.61
CA ASP A 144 -19.63 -23.16 -5.78
C ASP A 144 -20.93 -23.99 -5.85
N ASP A 145 -20.93 -25.15 -5.17
CA ASP A 145 -22.07 -25.76 -4.51
C ASP A 145 -22.43 -24.84 -3.33
N ILE A 146 -23.09 -23.72 -3.64
CA ILE A 146 -23.89 -22.99 -2.67
C ILE A 146 -24.80 -24.05 -2.03
N LYS A 147 -24.40 -24.57 -0.86
CA LYS A 147 -25.17 -25.56 -0.11
C LYS A 147 -26.40 -24.84 0.42
N PHE A 148 -27.42 -24.76 -0.42
CA PHE A 148 -28.77 -24.42 -0.04
C PHE A 148 -29.26 -25.53 0.89
N GLN A 149 -29.02 -25.36 2.19
CA GLN A 149 -29.67 -26.19 3.18
C GLN A 149 -31.12 -25.71 3.24
N VAL A 150 -32.00 -26.48 2.60
CA VAL A 150 -33.45 -26.25 2.64
C VAL A 150 -33.90 -26.53 4.07
N MET A 151 -33.92 -25.48 4.90
CA MET A 151 -34.42 -25.54 6.28
C MET A 151 -35.94 -25.72 6.31
N ASP A 152 -36.63 -25.12 5.35
CA ASP A 152 -38.07 -25.25 5.17
C ASP A 152 -38.38 -25.32 3.67
N PRO A 153 -38.80 -26.47 3.14
CA PRO A 153 -39.16 -26.59 1.73
C PRO A 153 -40.38 -25.70 1.44
N PRO A 154 -40.49 -25.16 0.21
CA PRO A 154 -41.66 -24.38 -0.16
C PRO A 154 -42.91 -25.27 -0.10
N VAL A 155 -43.77 -25.02 0.88
CA VAL A 155 -45.08 -25.67 0.98
C VAL A 155 -45.97 -25.16 -0.15
N LEU A 156 -46.50 -26.08 -0.95
CA LEU A 156 -47.56 -25.74 -1.90
C LEU A 156 -48.79 -25.34 -1.09
N PRO A 157 -49.36 -24.14 -1.32
CA PRO A 157 -50.58 -23.75 -0.63
C PRO A 157 -51.68 -24.73 -0.99
N LEU A 158 -52.21 -25.41 0.03
CA LEU A 158 -53.31 -26.39 -0.10
C LEU A 158 -54.64 -25.72 -0.50
N GLU A 159 -54.73 -24.40 -0.30
CA GLU A 159 -55.91 -23.60 -0.62
C GLU A 159 -55.58 -22.55 -1.70
N PRO A 160 -56.48 -22.35 -2.67
CA PRO A 160 -56.29 -21.34 -3.71
C PRO A 160 -56.32 -19.93 -3.10
N MET A 161 -55.20 -19.21 -3.19
CA MET A 161 -55.04 -17.82 -2.75
C MET A 161 -55.74 -16.76 -3.62
N GLY A 162 -56.64 -17.18 -4.52
CA GLY A 162 -57.47 -16.28 -5.34
C GLY A 162 -58.72 -15.79 -4.59
N PRO A 163 -59.48 -14.82 -5.15
CA PRO A 163 -60.74 -14.40 -4.55
C PRO A 163 -61.70 -15.59 -4.39
N ASN A 164 -62.54 -15.57 -3.35
CA ASN A 164 -63.55 -16.59 -3.07
C ASN A 164 -64.44 -16.80 -4.31
N ARG A 165 -64.10 -17.81 -5.12
CA ARG A 165 -64.74 -18.11 -6.41
C ARG A 165 -66.26 -18.33 -6.34
N PRO A 166 -66.85 -19.01 -5.32
CA PRO A 166 -68.31 -19.10 -5.24
C PRO A 166 -68.95 -17.73 -5.02
N LEU A 167 -68.34 -16.88 -4.19
CA LEU A 167 -68.80 -15.50 -3.97
C LEU A 167 -68.68 -14.68 -5.26
N PHE A 168 -67.60 -14.84 -6.01
CA PHE A 168 -67.41 -14.14 -7.28
C PHE A 168 -68.46 -14.55 -8.34
N PHE A 169 -68.74 -15.84 -8.50
CA PHE A 169 -69.78 -16.30 -9.43
C PHE A 169 -71.17 -15.84 -9.03
N THR A 170 -71.50 -15.84 -7.74
CA THR A 170 -72.79 -15.29 -7.26
C THR A 170 -72.91 -13.79 -7.53
N ALA A 171 -71.83 -13.03 -7.33
CA ALA A 171 -71.81 -11.59 -7.58
C ALA A 171 -72.03 -11.29 -9.07
N ILE A 172 -71.39 -12.02 -9.97
CA ILE A 172 -71.58 -11.87 -11.43
C ILE A 172 -73.01 -12.23 -11.83
N LEU A 173 -73.58 -13.31 -11.29
CA LEU A 173 -74.95 -13.72 -11.60
C LEU A 173 -75.95 -12.61 -11.22
N ILE A 174 -75.82 -12.06 -10.01
CA ILE A 174 -76.67 -10.97 -9.53
C ILE A 174 -76.45 -9.71 -10.37
N ALA A 175 -75.20 -9.33 -10.64
CA ALA A 175 -74.88 -8.18 -11.46
C ALA A 175 -75.45 -8.31 -12.89
N GLY A 176 -75.35 -9.49 -13.50
CA GLY A 176 -75.91 -9.78 -14.82
C GLY A 176 -77.43 -9.71 -14.85
N LEU A 177 -78.11 -10.23 -13.84
CA LEU A 177 -79.57 -10.12 -13.72
C LEU A 177 -80.01 -8.66 -13.54
N LEU A 178 -79.35 -7.91 -12.64
CA LEU A 178 -79.62 -6.49 -12.43
C LEU A 178 -79.35 -5.69 -13.70
N PHE A 179 -78.27 -5.99 -14.41
CA PHE A 179 -77.94 -5.34 -15.68
C PHE A 179 -79.01 -5.63 -16.74
N GLY A 180 -79.48 -6.87 -16.86
CA GLY A 180 -80.56 -7.24 -17.77
C GLY A 180 -81.88 -6.51 -17.48
N VAL A 181 -82.25 -6.38 -16.20
CA VAL A 181 -83.42 -5.59 -15.77
C VAL A 181 -83.21 -4.10 -16.07
N ALA A 182 -82.04 -3.55 -15.76
CA ALA A 182 -81.72 -2.15 -16.01
C ALA A 182 -81.78 -1.81 -17.52
N VAL A 183 -81.23 -2.68 -18.38
CA VAL A 183 -81.30 -2.51 -19.83
C VAL A 183 -82.74 -2.63 -20.33
N SER A 184 -83.52 -3.57 -19.82
CA SER A 184 -84.94 -3.72 -20.19
C SER A 184 -85.74 -2.48 -19.81
N PHE A 185 -85.52 -1.95 -18.60
CA PHE A 185 -86.14 -0.72 -18.13
C PHE A 185 -85.72 0.50 -18.96
N LEU A 186 -84.43 0.61 -19.31
CA LEU A 186 -83.93 1.70 -20.15
C LEU A 186 -84.52 1.65 -21.56
N LEU A 187 -84.67 0.45 -22.14
CA LEU A 187 -85.29 0.27 -23.45
C LEU A 187 -86.79 0.63 -23.43
N ASP A 188 -87.50 0.28 -22.35
CA ASP A 188 -88.90 0.67 -22.15
C ASP A 188 -89.05 2.20 -22.03
N GLN A 189 -88.14 2.85 -21.30
CA GLN A 189 -88.11 4.31 -21.15
C GLN A 189 -87.85 5.04 -22.48
N LEU A 190 -87.04 4.46 -23.38
CA LEU A 190 -86.73 5.02 -24.70
C LEU A 190 -87.87 4.83 -25.72
N LYS A 191 -88.76 3.85 -25.51
CA LYS A 191 -89.93 3.59 -26.37
C LYS A 191 -91.20 3.49 -25.51
N PRO A 192 -91.67 4.60 -24.92
CA PRO A 192 -92.88 4.56 -24.11
C PRO A 192 -94.08 4.15 -24.97
N VAL A 193 -94.64 2.97 -24.70
CA VAL A 193 -95.86 2.48 -25.34
C VAL A 193 -97.01 2.64 -24.37
N TYR A 194 -97.93 3.57 -24.65
CA TYR A 194 -99.14 3.74 -23.84
C TYR A 194 -100.05 2.52 -23.98
N SER A 195 -100.17 1.74 -22.90
CA SER A 195 -100.91 0.48 -22.94
C SER A 195 -102.36 0.64 -22.49
N THR A 196 -102.68 1.72 -21.76
CA THR A 196 -104.02 1.95 -21.20
C THR A 196 -104.63 3.27 -21.65
N ARG A 197 -105.95 3.28 -21.93
CA ARG A 197 -106.70 4.49 -22.31
C ARG A 197 -106.55 5.64 -21.32
N GLU A 198 -106.49 5.32 -20.02
CA GLU A 198 -106.39 6.28 -18.92
C GLU A 198 -105.01 6.95 -18.89
N GLU A 199 -103.97 6.17 -19.19
CA GLU A 199 -102.59 6.64 -19.29
C GLU A 199 -102.43 7.64 -20.44
N LEU A 200 -102.99 7.31 -21.62
CA LEU A 200 -102.96 8.20 -22.78
C LEU A 200 -103.75 9.49 -22.53
N ARG A 201 -104.94 9.40 -21.91
CA ARG A 201 -105.77 10.56 -21.56
C ARG A 201 -105.06 11.49 -20.56
N SER A 202 -104.45 10.93 -19.52
CA SER A 202 -103.79 11.70 -18.47
C SER A 202 -102.51 12.42 -18.96
N ARG A 203 -101.76 11.82 -19.89
CA ARG A 203 -100.53 12.40 -20.44
C ARG A 203 -100.76 13.37 -21.59
N THR A 204 -101.76 13.13 -22.43
CA THR A 204 -102.03 13.96 -23.62
C THR A 204 -103.13 15.01 -23.42
N GLY A 205 -103.97 14.86 -22.40
CA GLY A 205 -105.09 15.78 -22.10
C GLY A 205 -106.27 15.68 -23.07
N LEU A 206 -106.22 14.77 -24.05
CA LEU A 206 -107.25 14.61 -25.09
C LEU A 206 -108.25 13.50 -24.72
N PRO A 207 -109.55 13.67 -25.05
CA PRO A 207 -110.55 12.63 -24.85
C PRO A 207 -110.33 11.45 -25.81
N VAL A 208 -110.22 10.23 -25.27
CA VAL A 208 -110.08 9.00 -26.06
C VAL A 208 -111.43 8.62 -26.66
N LEU A 209 -111.57 8.74 -27.99
CA LEU A 209 -112.83 8.51 -28.73
C LEU A 209 -113.23 7.03 -28.84
N GLY A 210 -112.29 6.09 -28.61
CA GLY A 210 -112.53 4.66 -28.65
C GLY A 210 -111.23 3.86 -28.54
N THR A 211 -111.34 2.59 -28.15
CA THR A 211 -110.22 1.65 -28.08
C THR A 211 -110.47 0.49 -29.04
N ILE A 212 -109.51 0.18 -29.91
CA ILE A 212 -109.57 -1.03 -30.74
C ILE A 212 -108.88 -2.14 -29.96
N SER A 213 -109.63 -3.18 -29.62
CA SER A 213 -109.03 -4.37 -29.01
C SER A 213 -108.21 -5.10 -30.07
N VAL A 214 -106.94 -5.36 -29.77
CA VAL A 214 -106.09 -6.15 -30.66
C VAL A 214 -106.60 -7.59 -30.64
N VAL A 215 -107.11 -8.07 -31.78
CA VAL A 215 -107.44 -9.48 -31.99
C VAL A 215 -106.15 -10.18 -32.44
N LEU A 216 -105.51 -10.90 -31.52
CA LEU A 216 -104.30 -11.64 -31.83
C LEU A 216 -104.64 -12.77 -32.81
N MET A 217 -104.07 -12.71 -34.02
CA MET A 217 -104.22 -13.81 -34.98
C MET A 217 -103.49 -15.07 -34.47
N PRO A 218 -103.95 -16.30 -34.79
CA PRO A 218 -103.34 -17.54 -34.29
C PRO A 218 -101.82 -17.64 -34.53
N HIS A 219 -101.31 -17.10 -35.64
CA HIS A 219 -99.88 -17.09 -35.95
C HIS A 219 -99.06 -16.16 -35.03
N GLN A 220 -99.64 -15.07 -34.52
CA GLN A 220 -98.97 -14.13 -33.62
C GLN A 220 -98.83 -14.74 -32.22
N VAL A 221 -99.86 -15.46 -31.75
CA VAL A 221 -99.84 -16.15 -30.44
C VAL A 221 -98.73 -17.21 -30.40
N LEU A 222 -98.50 -17.94 -31.49
CA LEU A 222 -97.42 -18.93 -31.57
C LEU A 222 -96.04 -18.30 -31.48
N ILE A 223 -95.81 -17.15 -32.13
CA ILE A 223 -94.53 -16.44 -32.09
C ILE A 223 -94.25 -15.87 -30.69
N THR A 224 -95.24 -15.24 -30.05
CA THR A 224 -95.08 -14.70 -28.68
C THR A 224 -94.86 -15.82 -27.66
N ARG A 225 -95.54 -16.96 -27.82
CA ARG A 225 -95.30 -18.16 -27.01
C ARG A 225 -93.90 -18.73 -27.24
N ALA A 226 -93.41 -18.76 -28.47
CA ALA A 226 -92.04 -19.20 -28.76
C ALA A 226 -91.00 -18.26 -28.13
N GLN A 227 -91.21 -16.94 -28.17
CA GLN A 227 -90.31 -15.96 -27.55
C GLN A 227 -90.29 -16.06 -26.01
N THR A 228 -91.45 -16.23 -25.38
CA THR A 228 -91.54 -16.43 -23.92
C THR A 228 -90.93 -17.76 -23.49
N LEU A 229 -91.13 -18.84 -24.26
CA LEU A 229 -90.45 -20.12 -24.03
C LEU A 229 -88.93 -20.00 -24.23
N LEU A 230 -88.46 -19.28 -25.25
CA LEU A 230 -87.03 -19.05 -25.49
C LEU A 230 -86.41 -18.27 -24.32
N PHE A 231 -87.09 -17.22 -23.84
CA PHE A 231 -86.65 -16.47 -22.66
C PHE A 231 -86.57 -17.35 -21.41
N LEU A 232 -87.59 -18.18 -21.16
CA LEU A 232 -87.59 -19.14 -20.04
C LEU A 232 -86.46 -20.18 -20.18
N MET A 233 -86.25 -20.72 -21.38
CA MET A 233 -85.15 -21.64 -21.65
C MET A 233 -83.79 -20.99 -21.43
N GLY A 234 -83.63 -19.72 -21.82
CA GLY A 234 -82.42 -18.94 -21.57
C GLY A 234 -82.15 -18.73 -20.08
N LEU A 235 -83.18 -18.43 -19.29
CA LEU A 235 -83.07 -18.28 -17.84
C LEU A 235 -82.72 -19.60 -17.14
N VAL A 236 -83.33 -20.71 -17.56
CA VAL A 236 -82.99 -22.05 -17.07
C VAL A 236 -81.55 -22.42 -17.45
N ALA A 237 -81.12 -22.13 -18.69
CA ALA A 237 -79.76 -22.36 -19.13
C ALA A 237 -78.73 -21.54 -18.33
N LEU A 238 -79.05 -20.29 -17.98
CA LEU A 238 -78.20 -19.44 -17.14
C LEU A 238 -78.03 -20.02 -15.74
N ILE A 239 -79.12 -20.43 -15.10
CA ILE A 239 -79.08 -21.07 -13.76
C ILE A 239 -78.33 -22.40 -13.84
N GLY A 240 -78.56 -23.19 -14.90
CA GLY A 240 -77.86 -24.44 -15.15
C GLY A 240 -76.35 -24.25 -15.33
N MET A 241 -75.94 -23.21 -16.07
CA MET A 241 -74.53 -22.85 -16.25
C MET A 241 -73.88 -22.43 -14.93
N TYR A 242 -74.58 -21.64 -14.11
CA TYR A 242 -74.12 -21.27 -12.77
C TYR A 242 -73.93 -22.51 -11.86
N ALA A 243 -74.93 -23.40 -11.82
CA ALA A 243 -74.83 -24.64 -11.05
C ALA A 243 -73.70 -25.54 -11.54
N ALA A 244 -73.52 -25.66 -12.86
CA ALA A 244 -72.41 -26.40 -13.45
C ALA A 244 -71.04 -25.79 -13.08
N ALA A 245 -70.92 -24.47 -13.05
CA ALA A 245 -69.70 -23.79 -12.64
C ALA A 245 -69.33 -24.06 -11.17
N ILE A 246 -70.30 -24.01 -10.26
CA ILE A 246 -70.10 -24.34 -8.84
C ILE A 246 -69.71 -25.81 -8.65
N VAL A 247 -70.42 -26.74 -9.31
CA VAL A 247 -70.10 -28.17 -9.23
C VAL A 247 -68.72 -28.47 -9.81
N LEU A 248 -68.35 -27.83 -10.92
CA LEU A 248 -67.03 -27.98 -11.52
C LEU A 248 -65.94 -27.48 -10.58
N GLU A 249 -66.18 -26.38 -9.87
CA GLU A 249 -65.24 -25.84 -8.89
C GLU A 249 -65.04 -26.79 -7.70
N GLU A 250 -66.12 -27.30 -7.08
CA GLU A 250 -66.02 -28.26 -5.97
C GLU A 250 -65.29 -29.54 -6.39
N ARG A 251 -65.57 -30.03 -7.61
CA ARG A 251 -64.89 -31.21 -8.18
C ARG A 251 -63.42 -30.94 -8.44
N PHE A 252 -63.09 -29.76 -8.93
CA PHE A 252 -61.70 -29.35 -9.16
C PHE A 252 -60.92 -29.28 -7.85
N VAL A 253 -61.48 -28.66 -6.82
CA VAL A 253 -60.89 -28.61 -5.47
C VAL A 253 -60.69 -30.00 -4.89
N ALA A 254 -61.71 -30.87 -4.98
CA ALA A 254 -61.63 -32.25 -4.50
C ALA A 254 -60.58 -33.08 -5.27
N LEU A 255 -60.46 -32.88 -6.59
CA LEU A 255 -59.47 -33.58 -7.42
C LEU A 255 -58.05 -33.14 -7.05
N VAL A 256 -57.81 -31.84 -6.92
CA VAL A 256 -56.52 -31.30 -6.49
C VAL A 256 -56.14 -31.80 -5.09
N ALA A 257 -57.08 -31.80 -4.14
CA ALA A 257 -56.86 -32.34 -2.80
C ALA A 257 -56.58 -33.85 -2.80
N SER A 258 -57.23 -34.62 -3.68
CA SER A 258 -56.94 -36.05 -3.82
C SER A 258 -55.57 -36.32 -4.43
N LEU A 259 -55.12 -35.49 -5.38
CA LEU A 259 -53.81 -35.59 -6.00
C LEU A 259 -52.68 -35.21 -5.04
N SER A 260 -52.88 -34.21 -4.17
CA SER A 260 -51.88 -33.88 -3.15
C SER A 260 -51.75 -35.00 -2.12
N SER A 261 -52.88 -35.57 -1.68
CA SER A 261 -52.88 -36.68 -0.71
C SER A 261 -52.24 -37.98 -1.24
N SER A 262 -52.32 -38.25 -2.55
CA SER A 262 -51.78 -39.47 -3.16
C SER A 262 -50.29 -39.36 -3.52
N VAL A 263 -49.79 -38.13 -3.72
CA VAL A 263 -48.39 -37.87 -4.06
C VAL A 263 -47.49 -37.80 -2.81
N GLY A 264 -48.06 -37.80 -1.60
CA GLY A 264 -47.29 -37.93 -0.37
C GLY A 264 -46.29 -36.79 -0.16
N ILE A 265 -46.78 -35.54 -0.27
CA ILE A 265 -46.14 -34.35 0.32
C ILE A 265 -47.03 -33.89 1.46
#